data_AF-V8CYW7-F1
#
_entry.id   AF-V8CYW7-F1
#
_cell.length_a   1.000
_cell.length_b   1.000
_cell.length_c   1.000
_cell.angle_alpha   90.00
_cell.angle_beta   90.00
_cell.angle_gamma   90.00
#
_symmetry.space_group_name_H-M   'P 1'
#
loop_
_entity.id
_entity.type
_entity.pdbx_description
1 polymer ?
#
loop_
_entity_poly.entity_id
_entity_poly.type
_entity_poly.pdbx_seq_one_letter_code
_entity_poly.pdbx_strand_id
1 'polypeptide(L)'
;MAETFETRIDRLIREAQERGEFDNLRGAGRPLDLSDADDPEWWAKRKIKEENLDSSALLPPTLQLRREAQGFPESLTSFREESAVRHVLEDFNRRVRRDRLAPSLGPTSYVIARTVDVEAMVERWHELRRRR
;
A
#
# COMPACT_ATOMS: atom_id res chain seq x y z
N MET A 1 -35.15 22.00 -29.18
CA MET A 1 -33.84 22.44 -28.66
C MET A 1 -33.62 21.65 -27.38
N ALA A 2 -32.66 20.72 -27.35
CA ALA A 2 -32.45 19.85 -26.20
C ALA A 2 -31.65 20.63 -25.13
N GLU A 3 -32.29 20.98 -24.03
CA GLU A 3 -31.60 21.51 -22.85
C GLU A 3 -30.64 20.44 -22.34
N THR A 4 -29.34 20.73 -22.42
CA THR A 4 -28.29 19.86 -21.91
C THR A 4 -28.23 20.08 -20.40
N PHE A 5 -28.76 19.14 -19.63
CA PHE A 5 -28.64 19.16 -18.17
C PHE A 5 -27.17 18.96 -17.80
N GLU A 6 -26.47 20.06 -17.48
CA GLU A 6 -25.10 20.03 -16.99
C GLU A 6 -25.08 19.40 -15.58
N THR A 7 -24.28 18.35 -15.38
CA THR A 7 -24.11 17.80 -14.04
C THR A 7 -23.36 18.79 -13.15
N ARG A 8 -23.55 18.69 -11.83
CA ARG A 8 -22.81 19.55 -10.88
C ARG A 8 -21.29 19.44 -11.08
N ILE A 9 -20.80 18.26 -11.48
CA ILE A 9 -19.38 18.02 -11.72
C ILE A 9 -18.92 18.76 -12.98
N ASP A 10 -19.68 18.67 -14.07
CA ASP A 10 -19.37 19.38 -15.32
C ASP A 10 -19.32 20.89 -15.10
N ARG A 11 -20.27 21.42 -14.31
CA ARG A 11 -20.29 22.85 -13.93
C ARG A 11 -19.03 23.27 -13.20
N LEU A 12 -18.60 22.49 -12.20
CA LEU A 12 -17.39 22.80 -11.42
C LEU A 12 -16.13 22.77 -12.28
N ILE A 13 -16.04 21.82 -13.23
CA ILE A 13 -14.93 21.73 -14.17
C ILE A 13 -14.89 22.96 -15.07
N ARG A 14 -16.03 23.35 -15.66
CA ARG A 14 -16.14 24.52 -16.53
C ARG A 14 -15.77 25.80 -15.78
N GLU A 15 -16.32 26.01 -14.59
CA GLU A 15 -15.98 27.19 -13.79
C GLU A 15 -14.50 27.24 -13.39
N ALA A 16 -13.86 26.09 -13.11
CA ALA A 16 -12.43 26.02 -12.84
C ALA A 16 -11.57 26.31 -14.09
N GLN A 17 -12.01 25.87 -15.28
CA GLN A 17 -11.40 26.24 -16.56
C GLN A 17 -11.51 27.74 -16.83
N GLU A 18 -12.70 28.34 -16.61
CA GLU A 18 -12.92 29.79 -16.78
C GLU A 18 -12.05 30.63 -15.85
N ARG A 19 -11.71 30.12 -14.67
CA ARG A 19 -10.77 30.76 -13.72
C ARG A 19 -9.29 30.53 -14.06
N GLY A 20 -8.98 29.75 -15.09
CA GLY A 20 -7.60 29.46 -15.49
C GLY A 20 -6.85 28.53 -14.53
N GLU A 21 -7.56 27.75 -13.69
CA GLU A 21 -6.92 26.84 -12.72
C GLU A 21 -6.09 25.73 -13.41
N PHE A 22 -6.32 25.50 -14.71
CA PHE A 22 -5.59 24.53 -15.54
C PHE A 22 -4.49 25.16 -16.43
N ASP A 23 -4.30 26.49 -16.42
CA ASP A 23 -3.39 27.16 -17.38
C ASP A 23 -1.90 26.97 -17.07
N ASN A 24 -1.55 26.69 -15.81
CA ASN A 24 -0.16 26.55 -15.34
C ASN A 24 0.12 25.21 -14.68
N LEU A 25 -0.46 24.13 -15.19
CA LEU A 25 -0.22 22.80 -14.66
C LEU A 25 1.24 22.40 -14.79
N ARG A 26 1.75 21.73 -13.77
CA ARG A 26 3.06 21.09 -13.80
C ARG A 26 3.08 20.08 -14.94
N GLY A 27 3.87 20.37 -15.99
CA GLY A 27 3.98 19.51 -17.17
C GLY A 27 3.17 19.97 -18.38
N ALA A 28 2.45 21.11 -18.32
CA ALA A 28 1.78 21.69 -19.47
C ALA A 28 2.75 21.88 -20.66
N GLY A 29 2.34 21.42 -21.84
CA GLY A 29 3.13 21.49 -23.08
C GLY A 29 4.30 20.51 -23.19
N ARG A 30 4.54 19.65 -22.18
CA ARG A 30 5.57 18.60 -22.24
C ARG A 30 4.97 17.29 -22.74
N PRO A 31 5.74 16.45 -23.45
CA PRO A 31 5.28 15.12 -23.84
C PRO A 31 4.92 14.30 -22.60
N LEU A 32 3.77 13.62 -22.66
CA LEU A 32 3.35 12.69 -21.62
C LEU A 32 4.15 11.40 -21.74
N ASP A 33 4.71 10.93 -20.63
CA ASP A 33 5.22 9.57 -20.53
C ASP A 33 4.05 8.62 -20.23
N LEU A 34 3.75 7.76 -21.19
CA LEU A 34 2.66 6.78 -21.17
C LEU A 34 3.20 5.35 -21.30
N SER A 35 4.47 5.11 -20.97
CA SER A 35 5.07 3.76 -21.02
C SER A 35 4.27 2.71 -20.24
N ASP A 36 3.57 3.13 -19.20
CA ASP A 36 2.84 2.26 -18.28
C ASP A 36 1.33 2.22 -18.58
N ALA A 37 0.84 2.86 -19.65
CA ALA A 37 -0.59 3.08 -19.89
C ALA A 37 -1.41 1.81 -20.17
N ASP A 38 -0.74 0.69 -20.47
CA ASP A 38 -1.38 -0.62 -20.62
C ASP A 38 -1.95 -1.16 -19.29
N ASP A 39 -1.47 -0.64 -18.15
CA ASP A 39 -1.99 -0.95 -16.82
C ASP A 39 -3.16 -0.01 -16.48
N PRO A 40 -4.41 -0.50 -16.25
CA PRO A 40 -5.54 0.36 -15.90
C PRO A 40 -5.32 1.27 -14.67
N GLU A 41 -4.41 0.90 -13.78
CA GLU A 41 -4.07 1.62 -12.55
C GLU A 41 -2.79 2.48 -12.69
N TRP A 42 -2.27 2.66 -13.90
CA TRP A 42 -1.03 3.39 -14.20
C TRP A 42 -0.96 4.76 -13.51
N TRP A 43 -2.06 5.51 -13.54
CA TRP A 43 -2.14 6.87 -12.99
C TRP A 43 -2.05 6.89 -11.47
N ALA A 44 -2.66 5.90 -10.80
CA ALA A 44 -2.65 5.78 -9.35
C ALA A 44 -1.25 5.38 -8.86
N LYS A 45 -0.64 4.38 -9.50
CA LYS A 45 0.74 3.94 -9.22
C LYS A 45 1.74 5.08 -9.40
N ARG A 46 1.59 5.88 -10.45
CA ARG A 46 2.43 7.06 -10.70
C ARG A 46 2.23 8.13 -9.64
N LYS A 47 0.98 8.43 -9.26
CA LYS A 47 0.68 9.43 -8.22
C LYS A 47 1.25 9.04 -6.85
N ILE A 48 1.13 7.76 -6.49
CA ILE A 48 1.73 7.21 -5.26
C ILE A 48 3.25 7.39 -5.25
N LYS A 49 3.90 7.10 -6.38
CA LYS A 49 5.35 7.28 -6.56
C LYS A 49 5.77 8.75 -6.50
N GLU A 50 5.04 9.64 -7.17
CA GLU A 50 5.35 11.08 -7.24
C GLU A 50 5.20 11.76 -5.88
N GLU A 51 4.17 11.40 -5.11
CA GLU A 51 3.85 12.00 -3.81
C GLU A 51 4.50 11.24 -2.64
N ASN A 52 5.30 10.21 -2.91
CA ASN A 52 5.90 9.31 -1.93
C ASN A 52 4.89 8.82 -0.87
N LEU A 53 3.67 8.51 -1.31
CA LEU A 53 2.62 8.02 -0.43
C LEU A 53 2.96 6.60 0.05
N ASP A 54 2.58 6.28 1.29
CA ASP A 54 2.71 4.91 1.79
C ASP A 54 1.81 3.97 0.98
N SER A 55 2.42 3.33 -0.02
CA SER A 55 1.79 2.42 -0.95
C SER A 55 1.45 1.07 -0.32
N SER A 56 1.86 0.84 0.94
CA SER A 56 1.73 -0.46 1.60
C SER A 56 0.29 -0.95 1.67
N ALA A 57 -0.68 -0.06 1.88
CA ALA A 57 -2.11 -0.40 1.93
C ALA A 57 -2.68 -0.86 0.58
N LEU A 58 -2.03 -0.50 -0.53
CA LEU A 58 -2.46 -0.82 -1.90
C LEU A 58 -1.73 -2.04 -2.47
N LEU A 59 -0.74 -2.58 -1.74
CA LEU A 59 -0.06 -3.78 -2.17
C LEU A 59 -0.99 -5.00 -2.08
N PRO A 60 -0.83 -6.00 -2.97
CA PRO A 60 -1.44 -7.31 -2.79
C PRO A 60 -1.13 -7.88 -1.38
N PRO A 61 -2.08 -8.58 -0.74
CA PRO A 61 -1.92 -9.15 0.61
C PRO A 61 -0.59 -9.86 0.87
N THR A 62 -0.10 -10.64 -0.08
CA THR A 62 1.20 -11.33 0.06
C THR A 62 2.37 -10.37 0.21
N LEU A 63 2.37 -9.26 -0.53
CA LEU A 63 3.42 -8.24 -0.45
C LEU A 63 3.31 -7.40 0.83
N GLN A 64 2.08 -7.14 1.30
CA GLN A 64 1.86 -6.52 2.62
C GLN A 64 2.49 -7.37 3.73
N LEU A 65 2.22 -8.68 3.73
CA LEU A 65 2.76 -9.61 4.73
C LEU A 65 4.30 -9.69 4.67
N ARG A 66 4.90 -9.65 3.48
CA ARG A 66 6.37 -9.62 3.35
C ARG A 66 6.96 -8.33 3.92
N ARG A 67 6.31 -7.20 3.67
CA ARG A 67 6.74 -5.89 4.20
C ARG A 67 6.61 -5.85 5.72
N GLU A 68 5.51 -6.36 6.27
CA GLU A 68 5.32 -6.48 7.72
C GLU A 68 6.42 -7.34 8.36
N ALA A 69 6.72 -8.51 7.78
CA ALA A 69 7.78 -9.39 8.28
C ALA A 69 9.18 -8.74 8.23
N GLN A 70 9.44 -7.87 7.25
CA GLN A 70 10.70 -7.10 7.16
C GLN A 70 10.84 -6.06 8.27
N GLY A 71 9.73 -5.62 8.87
CA GLY A 71 9.73 -4.68 9.99
C GLY A 71 9.98 -5.34 11.35
N PHE A 72 10.06 -6.67 11.42
CA PHE A 72 10.34 -7.37 12.67
C PHE A 72 11.86 -7.59 12.86
N PRO A 73 12.37 -7.44 14.10
CA PRO A 73 11.64 -7.20 15.35
C PRO A 73 11.39 -5.72 15.72
N GLU A 74 11.89 -4.75 14.95
CA GLU A 74 11.90 -3.32 15.30
C GLU A 74 10.50 -2.75 15.55
N SER A 75 9.51 -3.10 14.72
CA SER A 75 8.12 -2.65 14.88
C SER A 75 7.47 -3.15 16.18
N LEU A 76 7.94 -4.29 16.71
CA LEU A 76 7.44 -4.90 17.94
C LEU A 76 7.93 -4.17 19.19
N THR A 77 8.93 -3.28 19.07
CA THR A 77 9.47 -2.53 20.21
C THR A 77 8.50 -1.52 20.81
N SER A 78 7.43 -1.19 20.09
CA SER A 78 6.34 -0.33 20.58
C SER A 78 5.49 -1.03 21.65
N PHE A 79 5.44 -2.37 21.66
CA PHE A 79 4.72 -3.14 22.65
C PHE A 79 5.56 -3.31 23.94
N ARG A 80 4.90 -3.18 25.09
CA ARG A 80 5.54 -3.35 26.41
C ARG A 80 5.44 -4.79 26.93
N GLU A 81 4.36 -5.47 26.57
CA GLU A 81 4.01 -6.79 27.07
C GLU A 81 4.32 -7.88 26.05
N GLU A 82 4.89 -8.99 26.52
CA GLU A 82 5.22 -10.14 25.70
C GLU A 82 3.96 -10.81 25.11
N SER A 83 2.87 -10.86 25.88
CA SER A 83 1.56 -11.36 25.45
C SER A 83 1.06 -10.63 24.19
N ALA A 84 1.22 -9.31 24.13
CA ALA A 84 0.86 -8.50 22.97
C ALA A 84 1.73 -8.84 21.75
N VAL A 85 3.04 -8.99 21.95
CA VAL A 85 3.97 -9.39 20.89
C VAL A 85 3.61 -10.77 20.32
N ARG A 86 3.36 -11.75 21.20
CA ARG A 86 2.94 -13.11 20.81
C ARG A 86 1.66 -13.06 19.99
N HIS A 87 0.65 -12.31 20.45
CA HIS A 87 -0.61 -12.16 19.73
C HIS A 87 -0.41 -11.57 18.32
N VAL A 88 0.42 -10.54 18.16
CA VAL A 88 0.73 -9.96 16.84
C VAL A 88 1.39 -11.00 15.93
N LEU A 89 2.36 -11.76 16.43
CA LEU A 89 3.08 -12.78 15.65
C LEU A 89 2.19 -13.96 15.27
N GLU A 90 1.31 -14.39 16.16
CA GLU A 90 0.30 -15.43 15.90
C GLU A 90 -0.71 -14.98 14.85
N ASP A 91 -1.19 -13.73 14.95
CA ASP A 91 -2.09 -13.16 13.96
C ASP A 91 -1.42 -13.06 12.59
N PHE A 92 -0.18 -12.56 12.55
CA PHE A 92 0.63 -12.54 11.34
C PHE A 92 0.73 -13.94 10.71
N ASN A 93 1.09 -14.95 11.49
CA ASN A 93 1.19 -16.34 11.02
C ASN A 93 -0.15 -16.88 10.49
N ARG A 94 -1.27 -16.53 11.15
CA ARG A 94 -2.62 -16.87 10.69
C ARG A 94 -2.94 -16.21 9.34
N ARG A 95 -2.63 -14.91 9.17
CA ARG A 95 -2.82 -14.20 7.89
C ARG A 95 -1.96 -14.79 6.77
N VAL A 96 -0.70 -15.15 7.06
CA VAL A 96 0.18 -15.85 6.11
C VAL A 96 -0.40 -17.19 5.67
N ARG A 97 -0.92 -18.00 6.60
CA ARG A 97 -1.55 -19.28 6.27
C ARG A 97 -2.80 -19.09 5.41
N ARG A 98 -3.62 -18.08 5.71
CA ARG A 98 -4.82 -17.76 4.92
C ARG A 98 -4.46 -17.36 3.50
N ASP A 99 -3.47 -16.49 3.31
CA ASP A 99 -3.02 -16.06 1.98
C ASP A 99 -2.48 -17.24 1.15
N ARG A 100 -1.83 -18.22 1.78
CA ARG A 100 -1.39 -19.45 1.08
C ARG A 100 -2.56 -20.31 0.58
N LEU A 101 -3.68 -20.33 1.29
CA LEU A 101 -4.86 -21.12 0.90
C LEU A 101 -5.66 -20.44 -0.22
N ALA A 102 -5.63 -19.11 -0.27
CA ALA A 102 -6.31 -18.33 -1.30
C ALA A 102 -5.41 -17.16 -1.78
N PRO A 103 -4.41 -17.44 -2.64
CA PRO A 103 -3.45 -16.43 -3.08
C PRO A 103 -4.14 -15.31 -3.88
N SER A 104 -3.98 -14.09 -3.39
CA SER A 104 -4.54 -12.87 -4.02
C SER A 104 -3.96 -12.58 -5.42
N LEU A 105 -2.72 -13.00 -5.68
CA LEU A 105 -2.02 -12.84 -6.96
C LEU A 105 -2.30 -13.96 -7.97
N GLY A 106 -3.31 -14.80 -7.70
CA GLY A 106 -3.69 -15.92 -8.54
C GLY A 106 -2.96 -17.22 -8.22
N PRO A 107 -3.46 -18.36 -8.73
CA PRO A 107 -3.03 -19.71 -8.33
C PRO A 107 -1.60 -20.06 -8.77
N THR A 108 -1.03 -19.33 -9.73
CA THR A 108 0.34 -19.53 -10.25
C THR A 108 1.38 -18.58 -9.65
N SER A 109 0.99 -17.75 -8.68
CA SER A 109 1.93 -16.83 -8.04
C SER A 109 3.02 -17.59 -7.27
N TYR A 110 4.29 -17.32 -7.61
CA TYR A 110 5.46 -17.84 -6.90
C TYR A 110 5.85 -17.00 -5.68
N VAL A 111 5.19 -15.86 -5.47
CA VAL A 111 5.48 -14.97 -4.35
C VAL A 111 4.72 -15.49 -3.12
N ILE A 112 5.46 -15.80 -2.05
CA ILE A 112 4.88 -16.27 -0.78
C ILE A 112 5.46 -15.50 0.41
N ALA A 113 4.61 -15.21 1.40
CA ALA A 113 5.04 -14.76 2.71
C ALA A 113 5.42 -15.95 3.60
N ARG A 114 6.50 -15.80 4.38
CA ARG A 114 6.95 -16.83 5.33
C ARG A 114 6.33 -16.58 6.70
N THR A 115 6.02 -17.66 7.39
CA THR A 115 5.66 -17.61 8.81
C THR A 115 6.91 -17.34 9.63
N VAL A 116 6.73 -16.73 10.79
CA VAL A 116 7.79 -16.49 11.76
C VAL A 116 7.69 -17.49 12.90
N ASP A 117 8.83 -17.93 13.41
CA ASP A 117 8.89 -18.63 14.69
C ASP A 117 8.63 -17.61 15.81
N VAL A 118 7.56 -17.86 16.58
CA VAL A 118 7.09 -16.93 17.61
C VAL A 118 8.10 -16.84 18.75
N GLU A 119 8.61 -17.97 19.24
CA GLU A 119 9.53 -18.00 20.38
C GLU A 119 10.85 -17.33 20.00
N ALA A 120 11.43 -17.71 18.86
CA ALA A 120 12.68 -17.12 18.40
C ALA A 120 12.55 -15.62 18.07
N MET A 121 11.34 -15.13 17.75
CA MET A 121 11.11 -13.70 17.53
C MET A 121 10.94 -12.95 18.86
N VAL A 122 10.26 -13.55 19.84
CA VAL A 122 10.13 -12.98 21.19
C VAL A 122 11.49 -12.85 21.87
N GLU A 123 12.37 -13.84 21.73
CA GLU A 123 13.76 -13.76 22.22
C GLU A 123 14.52 -12.58 21.59
N ARG A 124 14.43 -12.42 20.26
CA ARG A 124 15.04 -11.29 19.54
C ARG A 124 14.47 -9.95 19.98
N TRP A 125 13.17 -9.88 20.24
CA TRP A 125 12.52 -8.68 20.77
C TRP A 125 13.04 -8.32 22.17
N HIS A 126 13.15 -9.31 23.07
CA HIS A 126 13.74 -9.13 24.41
C HIS A 126 15.18 -8.63 24.32
N GLU A 127 15.99 -9.23 23.46
CA GLU A 127 17.38 -8.81 23.25
C GLU A 127 17.46 -7.35 22.76
N LEU A 128 16.64 -6.98 21.78
CA LEU A 128 16.65 -5.63 21.23
C LEU A 128 16.18 -4.59 22.25
N ARG A 129 15.26 -4.94 23.16
CA ARG A 129 14.85 -4.09 24.28
C ARG A 129 15.92 -3.95 25.35
N ARG A 130 16.72 -4.99 25.62
CA ARG A 130 17.84 -4.90 26.58
C ARG A 130 19.00 -4.03 26.08
N ARG A 131 19.13 -3.89 24.76
CA ARG A 131 20.18 -3.07 24.11
C ARG A 131 19.81 -1.58 24.01
N ARG A 132 18.56 -1.22 24.30
CA ARG A 132 18.08 0.17 24.36
C ARG A 132 18.08 0.67 25.80
#